data_AF-A0A923WER2-F1
#
_entry.id   AF-A0A923WER2-F1
#
_cell.length_a   1.000
_cell.length_b   1.000
_cell.length_c   1.000
_cell.angle_alpha   90.00
_cell.angle_beta   90.00
_cell.angle_gamma   90.00
#
_symmetry.space_group_name_H-M   'P 1'
#
loop_
_entity.id
_entity.type
_entity.pdbx_description
1 polymer ?
#
loop_
_entity_poly.entity_id
_entity_poly.type
_entity_poly.pdbx_seq_one_letter_code
_entity_poly.pdbx_strand_id
1 'polypeptide(L)'
;MSHYLVLCSILFCLGTFGVLYRRNILVMFMSIELMLNAVNLLLVYFSVLHKDHSGQVFVFFIMAVAAAEITIGLAILVMIFRHIGSINIDSLKKLKW
;
A
#
# COMPACT_ATOMS: atom_id res chain seq x y z
N MET A 1 6.31 -18.61 -15.78
CA MET A 1 6.35 -18.60 -14.30
C MET A 1 7.21 -17.46 -13.78
N SER A 2 8.49 -17.37 -14.16
CA SER A 2 9.41 -16.31 -13.69
C SER A 2 8.97 -14.87 -13.99
N HIS A 3 8.17 -14.64 -15.04
CA HIS A 3 7.65 -13.30 -15.37
C HIS A 3 6.77 -12.70 -14.26
N TYR A 4 6.01 -13.52 -13.52
CA TYR A 4 5.19 -13.03 -12.41
C TYR A 4 6.04 -12.54 -11.25
N LEU A 5 7.15 -13.24 -10.94
CA LEU A 5 8.09 -12.81 -9.90
C LEU A 5 8.74 -11.48 -10.27
N VAL A 6 9.17 -11.32 -11.52
CA VAL A 6 9.72 -10.05 -12.01
C VAL A 6 8.69 -8.93 -11.93
N LEU A 7 7.45 -9.19 -12.33
CA LEU A 7 6.36 -8.22 -12.24
C LEU A 7 6.08 -7.80 -10.79
N CYS A 8 5.99 -8.75 -9.84
CA CYS A 8 5.81 -8.46 -8.42
C CYS A 8 6.94 -7.55 -7.89
N SER A 9 8.18 -7.88 -8.21
CA SER A 9 9.35 -7.09 -7.79
C SER A 9 9.32 -5.67 -8.38
N ILE A 10 8.95 -5.52 -9.66
CA ILE A 10 8.81 -4.21 -10.29
C ILE A 10 7.72 -3.38 -9.61
N LEU A 11 6.53 -3.96 -9.40
CA LEU A 11 5.41 -3.26 -8.75
C LEU A 11 5.76 -2.84 -7.32
N PHE A 12 6.40 -3.72 -6.55
CA PHE A 12 6.85 -3.42 -5.20
C PHE A 12 7.88 -2.28 -5.19
N CYS A 13 8.88 -2.33 -6.07
CA CYS A 13 9.87 -1.26 -6.21
C CYS A 13 9.23 0.08 -6.63
N LEU A 14 8.26 0.07 -7.55
CA LEU A 14 7.55 1.29 -7.92
C LEU A 14 6.78 1.88 -6.74
N GLY A 15 6.17 1.03 -5.92
CA GLY A 15 5.53 1.44 -4.68
C GLY A 15 6.53 2.04 -3.68
N THR A 16 7.69 1.42 -3.47
CA THR A 16 8.72 1.96 -2.57
C THR A 16 9.26 3.30 -3.05
N PHE A 17 9.54 3.46 -4.35
CA PHE A 17 9.91 4.75 -4.92
C PHE A 17 8.80 5.80 -4.76
N GLY A 18 7.54 5.40 -4.93
CA GLY A 18 6.38 6.24 -4.69
C GLY A 18 6.32 6.76 -3.26
N VAL A 19 6.53 5.90 -2.27
CA VAL A 19 6.54 6.29 -0.84
C VAL A 19 7.69 7.26 -0.53
N LEU A 20 8.90 6.99 -1.03
CA LEU A 20 10.08 7.79 -0.70
C LEU A 20 10.10 9.18 -1.35
N TYR A 21 9.59 9.29 -2.58
CA TYR A 21 9.73 10.51 -3.38
C TYR A 21 8.54 11.46 -3.28
N ARG A 22 7.37 10.95 -2.89
CA ARG A 22 6.12 11.72 -2.90
C ARG A 22 5.90 12.41 -1.56
N ARG A 23 5.68 13.72 -1.61
CA ARG A 23 5.33 14.53 -0.43
C ARG A 23 3.83 14.62 -0.17
N ASN A 24 3.01 14.27 -1.16
CA ASN A 24 1.57 14.20 -0.99
C ASN A 24 1.19 12.91 -0.26
N ILE A 25 0.54 13.04 0.90
CA ILE A 25 0.15 11.91 1.76
C ILE A 25 -0.79 10.96 1.04
N LEU A 26 -1.71 11.47 0.21
CA LEU A 26 -2.60 10.62 -0.60
C LEU A 26 -1.82 9.70 -1.53
N VAL A 27 -0.78 10.24 -2.17
CA VAL A 27 0.03 9.46 -3.11
C VAL A 27 0.89 8.44 -2.37
N MET A 28 1.34 8.76 -1.15
CA MET A 28 2.02 7.78 -0.30
C MET A 28 1.11 6.60 0.06
N PHE A 29 -0.14 6.86 0.48
CA PHE A 29 -1.12 5.78 0.73
C PHE A 29 -1.35 4.91 -0.50
N MET A 30 -1.58 5.52 -1.67
CA MET A 30 -1.74 4.76 -2.91
C MET A 30 -0.50 3.93 -3.27
N SER A 31 0.70 4.40 -2.91
CA SER A 31 1.94 3.66 -3.14
C SER A 31 2.07 2.46 -2.20
N ILE A 32 1.63 2.58 -0.94
CA ILE A 32 1.59 1.48 0.02
C ILE A 32 0.60 0.40 -0.45
N GLU A 33 -0.60 0.81 -0.90
CA GLU A 33 -1.59 -0.10 -1.48
C GLU A 33 -1.04 -0.87 -2.68
N LEU A 34 -0.28 -0.19 -3.55
CA LEU A 34 0.39 -0.84 -4.68
C LEU A 34 1.42 -1.89 -4.23
N MET A 35 2.18 -1.61 -3.16
CA MET A 35 3.11 -2.58 -2.56
C MET A 35 2.38 -3.80 -2.00
N LEU A 36 1.27 -3.61 -1.27
CA LEU A 36 0.44 -4.69 -0.74
C LEU A 36 -0.15 -5.55 -1.87
N ASN A 37 -0.56 -4.93 -2.97
CA ASN A 37 -1.05 -5.65 -4.16
C ASN A 37 0.06 -6.52 -4.79
N ALA A 38 1.29 -6.01 -4.89
CA ALA A 38 2.42 -6.80 -5.37
C ALA A 38 2.70 -8.03 -4.49
N VAL A 39 2.60 -7.88 -3.16
CA VAL A 39 2.73 -9.01 -2.22
C VAL A 39 1.58 -10.01 -2.38
N ASN A 40 0.34 -9.54 -2.57
CA ASN A 40 -0.80 -10.41 -2.85
C ASN A 40 -0.61 -11.22 -4.13
N LEU A 41 -0.13 -10.59 -5.21
CA LEU A 41 0.15 -11.28 -6.47
C LEU A 41 1.23 -12.37 -6.29
N LEU A 42 2.27 -12.07 -5.53
CA LEU A 42 3.33 -13.02 -5.19
C LEU A 42 2.78 -14.23 -4.41
N LEU A 43 1.87 -13.98 -3.47
CA LEU A 43 1.24 -15.03 -2.66
C LEU A 43 0.34 -15.94 -3.50
N VAL A 44 -0.47 -15.37 -4.40
CA VAL A 44 -1.29 -16.15 -5.35
C VAL A 44 -0.39 -16.99 -6.26
N TYR A 45 0.72 -16.42 -6.73
CA TYR A 45 1.67 -17.16 -7.56
C TYR A 45 2.23 -18.39 -6.82
N PHE A 46 2.65 -18.24 -5.57
CA PHE A 46 3.14 -19.36 -4.76
C PHE A 46 2.05 -20.38 -4.42
N SER A 47 0.83 -19.91 -4.17
CA SER A 47 -0.35 -20.77 -3.98
C SER A 47 -0.60 -21.67 -5.18
N VAL A 48 -0.56 -21.12 -6.39
CA VAL A 48 -0.71 -21.89 -7.64
C VAL A 48 0.46 -22.85 -7.86
N LEU A 49 1.70 -22.41 -7.58
CA LEU A 49 2.90 -23.24 -7.76
C LEU A 49 2.90 -24.48 -6.86
N HIS A 50 2.49 -24.32 -5.59
CA HIS A 50 2.44 -25.41 -4.61
C HIS A 50 1.12 -26.17 -4.60
N LYS A 51 0.13 -25.75 -5.41
CA LYS A 51 -1.26 -26.26 -5.40
C LYS A 51 -1.89 -26.19 -4.01
N ASP A 52 -1.52 -25.18 -3.23
CA ASP A 52 -2.03 -24.94 -1.89
C ASP A 52 -2.94 -23.71 -1.90
N HIS A 53 -4.24 -23.93 -1.64
CA HIS A 53 -5.25 -22.87 -1.63
C HIS A 53 -5.13 -21.92 -0.42
N SER A 54 -4.31 -22.27 0.59
CA SER A 54 -4.11 -21.44 1.79
C SER A 54 -3.59 -20.05 1.46
N GLY A 55 -2.74 -19.92 0.44
CA GLY A 55 -2.26 -18.61 -0.02
C GLY A 55 -3.38 -17.72 -0.59
N GLN A 56 -4.33 -18.28 -1.34
CA GLN A 56 -5.48 -17.50 -1.82
C GLN A 56 -6.38 -17.01 -0.69
N VAL A 57 -6.57 -17.84 0.35
CA VAL A 57 -7.33 -17.45 1.56
C VAL A 57 -6.65 -16.28 2.28
N PHE A 58 -5.32 -16.31 2.41
CA PHE A 58 -4.57 -15.22 3.05
C PHE A 58 -4.66 -13.90 2.25
N VAL A 59 -4.64 -13.96 0.92
CA VAL A 59 -4.86 -12.76 0.08
C VAL A 59 -6.23 -12.12 0.35
N PHE A 60 -7.27 -12.92 0.56
CA PHE A 60 -8.58 -12.40 0.95
C PHE A 60 -8.53 -11.61 2.27
N PHE A 61 -7.82 -12.11 3.28
CA PHE A 61 -7.63 -11.40 4.53
C PHE A 61 -6.84 -10.10 4.35
N ILE A 62 -5.77 -10.12 3.55
CA ILE A 62 -5.01 -8.90 3.25
C ILE A 62 -5.91 -7.85 2.58
N MET A 63 -6.75 -8.23 1.61
CA MET A 63 -7.68 -7.30 0.97
C MET A 63 -8.70 -6.71 1.96
N ALA A 64 -9.19 -7.51 2.91
CA ALA A 64 -10.09 -7.02 3.96
C ALA A 64 -9.38 -6.03 4.91
N VAL A 65 -8.14 -6.32 5.30
CA VAL A 65 -7.33 -5.41 6.13
C VAL A 65 -6.99 -4.12 5.38
N ALA A 66 -6.61 -4.20 4.10
CA ALA A 66 -6.34 -3.03 3.27
C ALA A 66 -7.58 -2.13 3.14
N ALA A 67 -8.78 -2.71 2.96
CA ALA A 67 -10.03 -1.95 2.95
C ALA A 67 -10.31 -1.23 4.29
N ALA A 68 -10.00 -1.87 5.42
CA ALA A 68 -10.11 -1.23 6.72
C ALA A 68 -9.06 -0.11 6.90
N GLU A 69 -7.82 -0.35 6.49
CA GLU A 69 -6.72 0.61 6.55
C GLU A 69 -7.03 1.87 5.76
N ILE A 70 -7.45 1.75 4.48
CA ILE A 70 -7.74 2.92 3.65
C ILE A 70 -8.91 3.74 4.19
N THR A 71 -9.92 3.08 4.78
CA THR A 71 -11.07 3.76 5.39
C THR A 71 -10.61 4.64 6.57
N ILE A 72 -9.78 4.08 7.44
CA ILE A 72 -9.23 4.81 8.60
C ILE A 72 -8.25 5.89 8.15
N GLY A 73 -7.35 5.56 7.22
CA GLY A 73 -6.33 6.48 6.69
C GLY A 73 -6.95 7.71 6.03
N LEU A 74 -7.98 7.52 5.21
CA LEU A 74 -8.71 8.64 4.59
C LEU A 74 -9.50 9.45 5.62
N ALA A 75 -10.12 8.83 6.61
CA ALA A 75 -10.83 9.56 7.67
C ALA A 75 -9.88 10.51 8.44
N ILE A 76 -8.70 10.01 8.82
CA ILE A 76 -7.65 10.80 9.47
C ILE A 76 -7.16 11.91 8.54
N LEU A 77 -6.92 11.59 7.27
CA LEU A 77 -6.44 12.57 6.29
C LEU A 77 -7.44 13.71 6.09
N VAL A 78 -8.74 13.41 5.98
CA VAL A 78 -9.79 14.43 5.84
C VAL A 78 -9.83 15.33 7.08
N MET A 79 -9.71 14.75 8.27
CA MET A 79 -9.64 15.51 9.52
C MET A 79 -8.41 16.46 9.52
N ILE A 80 -7.24 15.96 9.14
CA ILE A 80 -6.00 16.75 9.02
C ILE A 80 -6.17 17.87 7.99
N PHE A 81 -6.73 17.55 6.82
CA PHE A 81 -6.96 18.52 5.75
C PHE A 81 -7.90 19.63 6.21
N ARG A 82 -8.93 19.31 6.99
CA ARG A 82 -9.84 20.32 7.57
C ARG A 82 -9.15 21.26 8.56
N HIS A 83 -8.11 20.80 9.27
CA HIS A 83 -7.37 21.62 10.24
C HIS A 83 -6.18 22.40 9.64
N ILE A 84 -5.50 21.84 8.64
CA ILE A 84 -4.23 22.37 8.10
C ILE A 84 -4.41 22.94 6.69
N GLY A 85 -5.47 22.57 5.97
CA GLY A 85 -5.74 22.98 4.58
C GLY A 85 -4.77 22.39 3.55
N SER A 86 -3.93 21.44 3.93
CA SER A 86 -2.87 20.86 3.09
C SER A 86 -2.75 19.35 3.31
N ILE A 87 -2.52 18.62 2.21
CA ILE A 87 -2.24 17.18 2.16
C ILE A 87 -0.73 16.88 2.05
N ASN A 88 0.12 17.90 2.16
CA ASN A 88 1.57 17.76 2.11
C ASN A 88 2.11 17.32 3.49
N ILE A 89 2.93 16.27 3.52
CA ILE A 89 3.53 15.74 4.75
C ILE A 89 4.42 16.77 5.46
N ASP A 90 5.04 17.70 4.72
CA ASP A 90 5.86 18.74 5.33
C ASP A 90 5.04 19.70 6.21
N SER A 91 3.74 19.88 5.91
CA SER A 91 2.83 20.71 6.71
C SER A 91 2.53 20.11 8.09
N LEU A 92 2.82 18.81 8.29
CA LEU A 92 2.69 18.11 9.56
C LEU A 92 3.91 18.25 10.48
N LYS A 93 5.01 18.87 10.03
CA LYS A 93 6.25 19.07 10.81
C LYS A 93 6.15 20.11 11.96
N LYS A 94 4.95 20.43 12.44
CA LYS A 94 4.74 21.40 13.54
C LYS A 94 5.18 20.90 14.92
N LEU A 95 5.57 19.64 15.06
CA LEU A 95 6.14 19.06 16.29
C LEU A 95 7.67 19.02 16.24
N LYS A 96 8.31 20.16 16.01
CA LYS A 96 9.75 20.33 16.26
C LYS A 96 9.92 21.17 17.51
N TRP A 97 10.61 20.60 18.50
CA TRP A 97 11.19 21.34 19.62
C TRP A 97 12.24 22.32 19.11
#